data_AF-A0A969I7J8-F1
#
_entry.id   AF-A0A969I7J8-F1
#
_cell.length_a   1.000
_cell.length_b   1.000
_cell.length_c   1.000
_cell.angle_alpha   90.00
_cell.angle_beta   90.00
_cell.angle_gamma   90.00
#
_symmetry.space_group_name_H-M   'P 1'
#
loop_
_entity.id
_entity.type
_entity.pdbx_description
1 polymer ?
#
loop_
_entity_poly.entity_id
_entity_poly.type
_entity_poly.pdbx_seq_one_letter_code
_entity_poly.pdbx_strand_id
1 'polypeptide(L)'
;MAAVDTALRGPSVAASSAVRPAAEATAADVMAEIFDRSDKREKFIPVTREALMERLTRTHAWPGQDGAEARRFFRYLDYWRQQTYAARLLELESDYEPFNPDSDLLISRTFTPEERLHKRERLMANMTKLLEQANYTRIDTDRVELILTSDSHYGLDLHVDLSAFDELQIFYRGASKRTETRPDMRKLYLKHEEIEVPIFQRLCVVFKLKPDDVRIREVMVERGCNRKEAEKVVKKLRGLLPPQIKSDYIYLKLFKNMPRSDIEMVFPNTRVRFRMFDKIRLGVTAGGALAWACSEPWERSSSLRTRSRWPAPCSAYAALPSARPRAS
;
A
#
# COMPACT_ATOMS: atom_id res chain seq x y z
N MET A 1 61.21 48.04 -6.24
CA MET A 1 61.45 48.57 -4.89
C MET A 1 60.20 49.34 -4.51
N ALA A 2 59.35 49.02 -3.54
CA ALA A 2 59.27 48.03 -2.47
C ALA A 2 57.74 47.75 -2.31
N ALA A 3 57.27 46.51 -2.26
CA ALA A 3 57.00 45.76 -1.03
C ALA A 3 56.27 46.57 0.06
N VAL A 4 54.94 46.40 0.16
CA VAL A 4 54.23 46.34 1.44
C VAL A 4 53.14 45.27 1.32
N ASP A 5 53.40 44.15 1.97
CA ASP A 5 52.46 43.08 2.33
C ASP A 5 51.42 43.59 3.32
N THR A 6 50.15 43.31 3.06
CA THR A 6 49.15 43.21 4.14
C THR A 6 48.24 42.02 3.89
N ALA A 7 48.53 40.95 4.61
CA ALA A 7 47.77 39.72 4.65
C ALA A 7 46.42 39.90 5.36
N LEU A 8 45.32 39.60 4.67
CA LEU A 8 44.04 39.26 5.30
C LEU A 8 43.74 37.79 4.99
N ARG A 9 44.10 36.96 5.97
CA ARG A 9 43.91 35.51 6.00
C ARG A 9 42.47 35.23 6.45
N GLY A 10 41.54 35.08 5.51
CA GLY A 10 40.22 34.50 5.79
C GLY A 10 40.34 32.97 5.97
N PRO A 11 39.62 32.35 6.92
CA PRO A 11 39.66 30.90 7.05
C PRO A 11 38.96 30.26 5.85
N SER A 12 39.76 29.58 5.03
CA SER A 12 39.31 28.59 4.05
C SER A 12 38.54 27.49 4.79
N VAL A 13 37.21 27.58 4.79
CA VAL A 13 36.35 26.43 5.05
C VAL A 13 36.27 25.67 3.74
N ALA A 14 37.31 24.91 3.44
CA ALA A 14 37.25 23.79 2.53
C ALA A 14 36.35 22.72 3.17
N ALA A 15 35.04 22.93 3.10
CA ALA A 15 34.06 21.87 3.28
C ALA A 15 34.14 20.98 2.03
N SER A 16 35.10 20.05 2.07
CA SER A 16 35.13 18.86 1.23
C SER A 16 33.79 18.15 1.41
N SER A 17 32.83 18.44 0.53
CA SER A 17 31.68 17.58 0.27
C SER A 17 32.20 16.33 -0.42
N ALA A 18 32.83 15.46 0.37
CA ALA A 18 33.14 14.11 -0.05
C ALA A 18 31.81 13.41 -0.26
N VAL A 19 31.36 13.39 -1.52
CA VAL A 19 30.36 12.44 -2.01
C VAL A 19 30.92 11.07 -1.70
N ARG A 20 30.43 10.45 -0.62
CA ARG A 20 30.70 9.06 -0.32
C ARG A 20 30.16 8.23 -1.50
N PRO A 21 30.93 7.27 -2.02
CA PRO A 21 30.42 6.39 -3.06
C PRO A 21 29.23 5.62 -2.50
N ALA A 22 28.21 5.42 -3.32
CA ALA A 22 27.00 4.67 -2.99
C ALA A 22 27.36 3.24 -2.57
N ALA A 23 27.60 3.05 -1.26
CA ALA A 23 27.53 1.73 -0.64
C ALA A 23 26.06 1.29 -0.71
N GLU A 24 25.82 0.06 -1.15
CA GLU A 24 24.50 -0.57 -1.25
C GLU A 24 23.70 -0.31 0.03
N ALA A 25 22.78 0.65 -0.03
CA ALA A 25 21.94 0.98 1.11
C ALA A 25 21.13 -0.25 1.44
N THR A 26 21.31 -0.81 2.64
CA THR A 26 20.54 -1.98 3.02
C THR A 26 19.07 -1.56 3.16
N ALA A 27 18.16 -2.50 2.95
CA ALA A 27 16.73 -2.20 3.13
C ALA A 27 16.37 -1.79 4.57
N ALA A 28 17.26 -2.04 5.54
CA ALA A 28 17.16 -1.50 6.89
C ALA A 28 17.54 -0.01 6.94
N ASP A 29 18.57 0.42 6.21
CA ASP A 29 19.04 1.81 6.17
C ASP A 29 18.08 2.72 5.41
N VAL A 30 17.56 2.30 4.25
CA VAL A 30 16.53 3.06 3.50
C VAL A 30 15.29 3.26 4.36
N MET A 31 14.96 2.28 5.19
CA MET A 31 13.80 2.34 6.06
C MET A 31 14.09 3.16 7.31
N ALA A 32 15.27 3.04 7.90
CA ALA A 32 15.73 3.98 8.91
C ALA A 32 15.62 5.40 8.37
N GLU A 33 16.03 5.70 7.13
CA GLU A 33 15.80 7.01 6.53
C GLU A 33 14.31 7.37 6.36
N ILE A 34 13.45 6.45 5.92
CA ILE A 34 12.01 6.72 5.76
C ILE A 34 11.33 7.01 7.11
N PHE A 35 11.72 6.30 8.17
CA PHE A 35 11.19 6.43 9.53
C PHE A 35 11.92 7.50 10.37
N ASP A 36 13.16 7.88 10.04
CA ASP A 36 13.98 8.88 10.74
C ASP A 36 13.88 10.26 10.05
N ARG A 37 13.62 10.29 8.73
CA ARG A 37 12.93 11.43 8.07
C ARG A 37 11.45 11.51 8.46
N SER A 38 11.01 10.84 9.54
CA SER A 38 9.89 11.36 10.31
C SER A 38 10.30 12.72 10.85
N ASP A 39 10.18 13.71 9.96
CA ASP A 39 10.12 15.10 10.26
C ASP A 39 9.42 15.23 11.61
N LYS A 40 10.11 15.81 12.59
CA LYS A 40 9.55 16.26 13.88
C LYS A 40 8.39 17.27 13.72
N ARG A 41 7.83 17.38 12.52
CA ARG A 41 6.73 18.22 12.06
C ARG A 41 5.82 17.35 11.18
N GLU A 42 5.16 16.38 11.78
CA GLU A 42 3.99 15.78 11.13
C GLU A 42 3.05 16.93 10.70
N LYS A 43 2.81 17.08 9.40
CA LYS A 43 1.88 18.09 8.86
C LYS A 43 0.42 17.79 9.21
N PHE A 44 0.19 16.71 9.94
CA PHE A 44 -1.13 16.32 10.42
C PHE A 44 -1.48 17.12 11.66
N ILE A 45 -2.47 18.00 11.53
CA ILE A 45 -3.02 18.74 12.65
C ILE A 45 -4.21 17.92 13.18
N PRO A 46 -4.15 17.36 14.40
CA PRO A 46 -5.24 16.55 14.98
C PRO A 46 -6.36 17.44 15.54
N VAL A 47 -6.81 18.42 14.73
CA VAL A 47 -7.86 19.36 15.09
C VAL A 47 -8.87 19.37 13.96
N THR A 48 -10.15 19.28 14.31
CA THR A 48 -11.21 19.39 13.30
C THR A 48 -11.21 20.79 12.72
N ARG A 49 -11.65 20.93 11.48
CA ARG A 49 -11.83 22.24 10.84
C ARG A 49 -12.67 23.16 11.73
N GLU A 50 -13.77 22.66 12.28
CA GLU A 50 -14.67 23.44 13.14
C GLU A 50 -13.98 23.92 14.42
N ALA A 51 -13.23 23.06 15.11
CA ALA A 51 -12.49 23.45 16.29
C ALA A 51 -11.39 24.47 15.97
N LEU A 52 -10.75 24.36 14.81
CA LEU A 52 -9.76 25.34 14.34
C LEU A 52 -10.42 26.69 14.05
N MET A 53 -11.57 26.69 13.37
CA MET A 53 -12.36 27.88 13.07
C MET A 53 -12.86 28.56 14.34
N GLU A 54 -13.37 27.79 15.31
CA GLU A 54 -13.83 28.31 16.59
C GLU A 54 -12.67 28.95 17.35
N ARG A 55 -11.52 28.27 17.48
CA ARG A 55 -10.33 28.79 18.17
C ARG A 55 -9.81 30.07 17.52
N LEU A 56 -9.74 30.11 16.19
CA LEU A 56 -9.26 31.25 15.43
C LEU A 56 -10.24 32.42 15.41
N THR A 57 -11.52 32.23 15.76
CA THR A 57 -12.53 33.31 15.76
C THR A 57 -12.81 33.88 17.16
N ARG A 58 -12.09 33.40 18.20
CA ARG A 58 -12.21 33.93 19.56
C ARG A 58 -11.70 35.37 19.63
N THR A 59 -12.40 36.21 20.39
CA THR A 59 -12.14 37.65 20.53
C THR A 59 -10.72 37.97 20.99
N HIS A 60 -10.10 37.11 21.81
CA HIS A 60 -8.73 37.30 22.27
C HIS A 60 -7.66 37.11 21.18
N ALA A 61 -7.98 36.43 20.07
CA ALA A 61 -7.06 36.22 18.96
C ALA A 61 -6.96 37.45 18.04
N TRP A 62 -7.91 38.38 18.15
CA TRP A 62 -8.03 39.57 17.31
C TRP A 62 -8.20 40.84 18.16
N PRO A 63 -7.18 41.25 18.93
CA PRO A 63 -7.27 42.46 19.74
C PRO A 63 -7.50 43.69 18.85
N GLY A 64 -8.61 44.41 19.07
CA GLY A 64 -8.97 45.61 18.32
C GLY A 64 -9.78 45.38 17.03
N GLN A 65 -10.18 44.14 16.71
CA GLN A 65 -11.02 43.82 15.56
C GLN A 65 -12.24 42.95 15.95
N ASP A 66 -13.27 42.92 15.11
CA ASP A 66 -14.45 42.08 15.32
C ASP A 66 -14.20 40.63 14.85
N GLY A 67 -14.24 39.68 15.79
CA GLY A 67 -14.14 38.25 15.49
C GLY A 67 -15.24 37.73 14.56
N ALA A 68 -16.36 38.44 14.43
CA ALA A 68 -17.42 38.10 13.48
C ALA A 68 -16.98 38.30 12.02
N GLU A 69 -16.14 39.29 11.72
CA GLU A 69 -15.59 39.53 10.38
C GLU A 69 -14.59 38.43 9.99
N ALA A 70 -13.69 38.07 10.91
CA ALA A 70 -12.79 36.93 10.73
C ALA A 70 -13.57 35.64 10.44
N ARG A 71 -14.69 35.41 11.16
CA ARG A 71 -15.58 34.26 10.90
C ARG A 71 -16.23 34.31 9.51
N ARG A 72 -16.62 35.49 9.01
CA ARG A 72 -17.12 35.64 7.63
C ARG A 72 -16.02 35.31 6.62
N PHE A 73 -14.83 35.87 6.78
CA PHE A 73 -13.69 35.59 5.91
C PHE A 73 -13.37 34.09 5.85
N PHE A 74 -13.24 33.43 7.00
CA PHE A 74 -12.93 32.01 7.00
C PHE A 74 -14.03 31.15 6.37
N ARG A 75 -15.31 31.54 6.48
CA ARG A 75 -16.39 30.87 5.74
C ARG A 75 -16.20 31.02 4.23
N TYR A 76 -15.91 32.22 3.73
CA TYR A 76 -15.62 32.43 2.30
C TYR A 76 -14.42 31.61 1.84
N LEU A 77 -13.35 31.57 2.63
CA LEU A 77 -12.17 30.75 2.34
C LEU A 77 -12.51 29.26 2.26
N ASP A 78 -13.34 28.76 3.19
CA ASP A 78 -13.79 27.38 3.22
C ASP A 78 -14.62 27.03 1.97
N TYR A 79 -15.60 27.87 1.62
CA TYR A 79 -16.39 27.69 0.40
C TYR A 79 -15.53 27.72 -0.87
N TRP A 80 -14.59 28.67 -0.97
CA TRP A 80 -13.69 28.75 -2.12
C TRP A 80 -12.81 27.50 -2.25
N ARG A 81 -12.27 27.00 -1.13
CA ARG A 81 -11.50 25.74 -1.11
C ARG A 81 -12.38 24.54 -1.51
N GLN A 82 -13.56 24.41 -0.94
CA GLN A 82 -14.48 23.32 -1.26
C GLN A 82 -14.85 23.32 -2.75
N GLN A 83 -15.19 24.48 -3.31
CA GLN A 83 -15.51 24.62 -4.73
C GLN A 83 -14.34 24.21 -5.62
N THR A 84 -13.12 24.63 -5.25
CA THR A 84 -11.90 24.28 -5.99
C THR A 84 -11.64 22.77 -5.95
N TYR A 85 -11.80 22.12 -4.79
CA TYR A 85 -11.63 20.67 -4.67
C TYR A 85 -12.74 19.89 -5.38
N ALA A 86 -13.99 20.38 -5.34
CA ALA A 86 -15.10 19.77 -6.06
C ALA A 86 -14.88 19.80 -7.58
N ALA A 87 -14.43 20.93 -8.13
CA ALA A 87 -14.08 21.03 -9.55
C ALA A 87 -12.96 20.06 -9.94
N ARG A 88 -11.88 19.99 -9.13
CA ARG A 88 -10.77 19.04 -9.36
C ARG A 88 -11.21 17.58 -9.25
N LEU A 89 -12.13 17.26 -8.35
CA LEU A 89 -12.67 15.92 -8.20
C LEU A 89 -13.45 15.49 -9.45
N LEU A 90 -14.31 16.37 -9.98
CA LEU A 90 -15.06 16.10 -11.21
C LEU A 90 -14.14 15.90 -12.42
N GLU A 91 -13.06 16.67 -12.53
CA GLU A 91 -12.04 16.48 -13.56
C GLU A 91 -11.38 15.10 -13.44
N LEU A 92 -11.03 14.69 -12.22
CA LEU A 92 -10.40 13.40 -11.93
C LEU A 92 -11.34 12.23 -12.25
N GLU A 93 -12.62 12.34 -11.89
CA GLU A 93 -13.65 11.35 -12.19
C GLU A 93 -13.82 11.17 -13.71
N SER A 94 -13.85 12.28 -14.47
CA SER A 94 -13.94 12.23 -15.94
C SER A 94 -12.70 11.61 -16.61
N ASP A 95 -11.53 11.72 -15.98
CA ASP A 95 -10.31 11.08 -16.48
C ASP A 95 -10.21 9.60 -16.12
N TYR A 96 -10.79 9.21 -14.98
CA TYR A 96 -10.83 7.83 -14.53
C TYR A 96 -11.91 6.99 -15.23
N GLU A 97 -12.97 7.63 -15.74
CA GLU A 97 -14.09 6.98 -16.47
C GLU A 97 -13.67 5.84 -17.43
N PRO A 98 -12.73 6.02 -18.38
CA PRO A 98 -12.33 4.95 -19.31
C PRO A 98 -11.55 3.79 -18.68
N PHE A 99 -11.08 3.96 -17.43
CA PHE A 99 -10.25 3.01 -16.70
C PHE A 99 -10.97 2.37 -15.51
N ASN A 100 -12.24 2.69 -15.29
CA ASN A 100 -13.01 2.14 -14.19
C ASN A 100 -13.38 0.67 -14.45
N PRO A 101 -12.95 -0.29 -13.59
CA PRO A 101 -13.34 -1.70 -13.73
C PRO A 101 -14.83 -1.95 -13.43
N ASP A 102 -15.47 -1.09 -12.62
CA ASP A 102 -16.83 -1.24 -12.10
C ASP A 102 -17.81 -0.26 -12.79
N SER A 103 -17.68 -0.06 -14.10
CA SER A 103 -18.62 0.80 -14.84
C SER A 103 -19.93 0.06 -15.11
N ASP A 104 -20.93 0.24 -14.25
CA ASP A 104 -22.31 -0.23 -14.48
C ASP A 104 -23.07 0.60 -15.54
N LEU A 105 -22.45 1.68 -16.03
CA LEU A 105 -23.02 2.58 -17.01
C LEU A 105 -22.83 2.03 -18.43
N LEU A 106 -23.82 2.24 -19.29
CA LEU A 106 -23.70 1.99 -20.73
C LEU A 106 -22.59 2.89 -21.28
N ILE A 107 -21.50 2.30 -21.75
CA ILE A 107 -20.37 3.00 -22.36
C ILE A 107 -20.88 3.68 -23.64
N SER A 108 -21.26 4.96 -23.52
CA SER A 108 -21.78 5.73 -24.64
C SER A 108 -20.66 6.28 -25.54
N ARG A 109 -19.42 6.34 -25.03
CA ARG A 109 -18.26 6.94 -25.69
C ARG A 109 -17.17 5.90 -25.91
N THR A 110 -16.78 5.73 -27.16
CA THR A 110 -15.56 5.01 -27.51
C THR A 110 -14.39 6.00 -27.47
N PHE A 111 -13.33 5.64 -26.75
CA PHE A 111 -12.12 6.45 -26.67
C PHE A 111 -11.06 5.88 -27.61
N THR A 112 -10.39 6.75 -28.35
CA THR A 112 -9.24 6.35 -29.16
C THR A 112 -8.07 5.93 -28.24
N PRO A 113 -7.14 5.09 -28.70
CA PRO A 113 -5.98 4.69 -27.89
C PRO A 113 -5.12 5.90 -27.46
N GLU A 114 -5.04 6.92 -28.30
CA GLU A 114 -4.31 8.17 -28.01
C GLU A 114 -5.02 9.01 -26.93
N GLU A 115 -6.35 9.14 -27.01
CA GLU A 115 -7.13 9.82 -25.97
C GLU A 115 -7.03 9.10 -24.62
N ARG A 116 -7.05 7.76 -24.62
CA ARG A 116 -6.81 6.97 -23.40
C ARG A 116 -5.43 7.26 -22.84
N LEU A 117 -4.39 7.31 -23.68
CA LEU A 117 -3.05 7.64 -23.21
C LEU A 117 -2.99 9.03 -22.55
N HIS A 118 -3.56 10.05 -23.19
CA HIS A 118 -3.58 11.40 -22.65
C HIS A 118 -4.37 11.50 -21.34
N LYS A 119 -5.55 10.88 -21.27
CA LYS A 119 -6.36 10.82 -20.04
C LYS A 119 -5.63 10.13 -18.90
N ARG A 120 -4.88 9.07 -19.20
CA ARG A 120 -4.06 8.35 -18.22
C ARG A 120 -2.96 9.23 -17.64
N GLU A 121 -2.19 9.90 -18.49
CA GLU A 121 -1.12 10.79 -18.04
C GLU A 121 -1.67 11.94 -17.18
N ARG A 122 -2.80 12.52 -17.61
CA ARG A 122 -3.49 13.57 -16.87
C ARG A 122 -4.00 13.08 -15.51
N LEU A 123 -4.60 11.89 -15.48
CA LEU A 123 -5.05 11.24 -14.25
C LEU A 123 -3.87 11.05 -13.28
N MET A 124 -2.76 10.46 -13.73
CA MET A 124 -1.60 10.19 -12.87
C MET A 124 -0.96 11.48 -12.35
N ALA A 125 -0.84 12.50 -13.19
CA ALA A 125 -0.31 13.80 -12.78
C ALA A 125 -1.21 14.48 -11.73
N ASN A 126 -2.53 14.46 -11.94
CA ASN A 126 -3.49 15.05 -11.02
C ASN A 126 -3.57 14.27 -9.70
N MET A 127 -3.52 12.94 -9.74
CA MET A 127 -3.46 12.10 -8.54
C MET A 127 -2.19 12.36 -7.73
N THR A 128 -1.04 12.46 -8.39
CA THR A 128 0.24 12.76 -7.72
C THR A 128 0.17 14.10 -6.99
N LYS A 129 -0.28 15.16 -7.68
CA LYS A 129 -0.46 16.50 -7.08
C LYS A 129 -1.45 16.47 -5.90
N LEU A 130 -2.54 15.72 -6.01
CA LEU A 130 -3.54 15.60 -4.96
C LEU A 130 -2.98 14.87 -3.72
N LEU A 131 -2.23 13.80 -3.92
CA LEU A 131 -1.62 13.01 -2.85
C LEU A 131 -0.50 13.79 -2.14
N GLU A 132 0.34 14.50 -2.88
CA GLU A 132 1.35 15.40 -2.32
C GLU A 132 0.72 16.52 -1.47
N GLN A 133 -0.36 17.15 -1.97
CA GLN A 133 -1.14 18.13 -1.21
C GLN A 133 -1.79 17.53 0.05
N ALA A 134 -2.13 16.24 0.01
CA ALA A 134 -2.69 15.50 1.14
C ALA A 134 -1.61 14.97 2.13
N ASN A 135 -0.36 15.42 1.99
CA ASN A 135 0.80 15.03 2.79
C ASN A 135 1.17 13.55 2.67
N TYR A 136 1.00 12.97 1.48
CA TYR A 136 1.59 11.68 1.17
C TYR A 136 3.00 11.86 0.61
N THR A 137 3.88 10.93 0.96
CA THR A 137 5.22 10.83 0.41
C THR A 137 5.27 9.66 -0.56
N ARG A 138 5.81 9.89 -1.75
CA ARG A 138 6.02 8.84 -2.76
C ARG A 138 7.20 7.95 -2.36
N ILE A 139 7.08 6.65 -2.60
CA ILE A 139 8.17 5.69 -2.49
C ILE A 139 8.70 5.40 -3.91
N ASP A 140 10.00 5.55 -4.11
CA ASP A 140 10.67 5.24 -5.38
C ASP A 140 10.69 3.73 -5.64
N THR A 141 10.61 3.31 -6.90
CA THR A 141 10.55 1.89 -7.29
C THR A 141 11.74 1.08 -6.78
N ASP A 142 12.96 1.61 -6.89
CA ASP A 142 14.18 0.93 -6.42
C ASP A 142 14.13 0.68 -4.90
N ARG A 143 13.53 1.61 -4.15
CA ARG A 143 13.32 1.47 -2.71
C ARG A 143 12.26 0.42 -2.41
N VAL A 144 11.21 0.32 -3.24
CA VAL A 144 10.18 -0.71 -3.10
C VAL A 144 10.78 -2.11 -3.23
N GLU A 145 11.63 -2.36 -4.23
CA GLU A 145 12.27 -3.68 -4.41
C GLU A 145 13.09 -4.09 -3.18
N LEU A 146 13.85 -3.15 -2.61
CA LEU A 146 14.59 -3.36 -1.36
C LEU A 146 13.64 -3.69 -0.21
N ILE A 147 12.53 -2.96 -0.07
CA ILE A 147 11.53 -3.18 0.99
C ILE A 147 10.85 -4.55 0.86
N LEU A 148 10.53 -5.00 -0.36
CA LEU A 148 9.89 -6.29 -0.64
C LEU A 148 10.85 -7.50 -0.60
N THR A 149 12.16 -7.28 -0.43
CA THR A 149 13.14 -8.37 -0.37
C THR A 149 13.54 -8.71 1.08
N SER A 150 13.15 -7.86 2.04
CA SER A 150 13.83 -7.74 3.33
C SER A 150 12.98 -8.13 4.54
N ASP A 151 12.43 -9.34 4.51
CA ASP A 151 11.85 -10.09 5.63
C ASP A 151 10.32 -10.07 5.77
N SER A 152 9.72 -11.23 5.54
CA SER A 152 8.36 -11.56 5.97
C SER A 152 8.31 -11.89 7.46
N HIS A 153 7.52 -11.16 8.26
CA HIS A 153 7.36 -11.45 9.69
C HIS A 153 6.65 -12.80 9.95
N TYR A 154 5.82 -13.27 9.01
CA TYR A 154 5.03 -14.51 9.13
C TYR A 154 5.78 -15.80 8.73
N GLY A 155 7.04 -15.71 8.31
CA GLY A 155 7.82 -16.89 7.88
C GLY A 155 7.49 -17.43 6.49
N LEU A 156 6.58 -16.76 5.76
CA LEU A 156 6.30 -16.99 4.35
C LEU A 156 6.93 -15.84 3.54
N ASP A 157 7.94 -16.16 2.74
CA ASP A 157 8.61 -15.18 1.87
C ASP A 157 7.71 -14.92 0.65
N LEU A 158 7.17 -13.71 0.49
CA LEU A 158 6.31 -13.38 -0.63
C LEU A 158 7.12 -12.62 -1.68
N HIS A 159 7.06 -13.10 -2.92
CA HIS A 159 7.76 -12.43 -4.01
C HIS A 159 6.75 -11.78 -4.95
N VAL A 160 6.92 -10.48 -5.20
CA VAL A 160 6.11 -9.69 -6.13
C VAL A 160 6.92 -9.42 -7.39
N ASP A 161 6.36 -9.75 -8.55
CA ASP A 161 6.95 -9.39 -9.84
C ASP A 161 6.48 -7.99 -10.26
N LEU A 162 7.33 -6.98 -10.02
CA LEU A 162 7.05 -5.57 -10.36
C LEU A 162 7.05 -5.32 -11.87
N SER A 163 7.73 -6.16 -12.67
CA SER A 163 7.83 -5.97 -14.12
C SER A 163 6.49 -6.17 -14.86
N ALA A 164 5.50 -6.77 -14.19
CA ALA A 164 4.15 -6.94 -14.70
C ALA A 164 3.31 -5.65 -14.73
N PHE A 165 3.71 -4.62 -13.97
CA PHE A 165 3.01 -3.35 -13.90
C PHE A 165 3.56 -2.36 -14.94
N ASP A 166 2.67 -1.70 -15.66
CA ASP A 166 3.00 -0.61 -16.59
C ASP A 166 3.27 0.67 -15.80
N GLU A 167 2.38 0.94 -14.84
CA GLU A 167 2.47 2.07 -13.93
C GLU A 167 2.27 1.55 -12.51
N LEU A 168 3.18 1.94 -11.62
CA LEU A 168 3.11 1.65 -10.21
C LEU A 168 3.52 2.89 -9.43
N GLN A 169 2.62 3.39 -8.59
CA GLN A 169 2.91 4.47 -7.66
C GLN A 169 2.46 4.07 -6.26
N ILE A 170 3.39 4.15 -5.31
CA ILE A 170 3.13 3.84 -3.90
C ILE A 170 3.37 5.11 -3.10
N PHE A 171 2.40 5.42 -2.26
CA PHE A 171 2.39 6.60 -1.42
C PHE A 171 2.09 6.19 0.01
N TYR A 172 2.84 6.73 0.97
CA TYR A 172 2.58 6.51 2.39
C TYR A 172 2.33 7.82 3.12
N ARG A 173 1.57 7.75 4.21
CA ARG A 173 1.35 8.86 5.13
C ARG A 173 1.30 8.35 6.56
N GLY A 174 2.23 8.86 7.38
CA GLY A 174 2.39 8.47 8.77
C GLY A 174 3.12 7.14 8.92
N ALA A 175 4.11 7.13 9.79
CA ALA A 175 5.02 6.00 10.00
C ALA A 175 5.15 5.82 11.52
N SER A 176 4.68 4.70 12.05
CA SER A 176 4.71 4.41 13.49
C SER A 176 5.39 3.07 13.71
N LYS A 177 6.00 2.90 14.87
CA LYS A 177 6.46 1.58 15.31
C LYS A 177 5.42 0.97 16.23
N ARG A 178 5.23 -0.35 16.15
CA ARG A 178 4.40 -1.13 17.08
C ARG A 178 5.24 -2.26 17.63
N THR A 179 5.22 -2.44 18.94
CA THR A 179 5.85 -3.60 19.58
C THR A 179 4.91 -4.79 19.48
N GLU A 180 5.41 -5.90 18.95
CA GLU A 180 4.72 -7.19 18.95
C GLU A 180 5.56 -8.21 19.72
N THR A 181 4.90 -9.06 20.51
CA THR A 181 5.57 -10.12 21.27
C THR A 181 5.53 -11.42 20.49
N ARG A 182 6.71 -12.00 20.23
CA ARG A 182 6.83 -13.28 19.53
C ARG A 182 7.42 -14.35 20.45
N PRO A 183 6.86 -15.57 20.52
CA PRO A 183 7.51 -16.65 21.23
C PRO A 183 8.77 -17.09 20.48
N ASP A 184 9.88 -17.14 21.20
CA ASP A 184 11.19 -17.53 20.69
C ASP A 184 11.24 -19.05 20.52
N MET A 185 11.11 -19.49 19.27
CA MET A 185 11.16 -20.89 18.90
C MET A 185 12.50 -21.55 19.23
N ARG A 186 13.60 -20.78 19.25
CA ARG A 186 14.93 -21.32 19.60
C ARG A 186 15.03 -21.69 21.08
N LYS A 187 14.16 -21.12 21.91
CA LYS A 187 14.02 -21.43 23.34
C LYS A 187 12.74 -22.22 23.64
N LEU A 188 12.31 -23.06 22.69
CA LEU A 188 11.17 -23.95 22.86
C LEU A 188 9.85 -23.22 23.23
N TYR A 189 9.66 -21.99 22.73
CA TYR A 189 8.52 -21.11 23.03
C TYR A 189 8.42 -20.60 24.49
N LEU A 190 9.43 -20.83 25.34
CA LEU A 190 9.41 -20.40 26.74
C LEU A 190 9.62 -18.89 26.97
N LYS A 191 10.21 -18.18 26.01
CA LYS A 191 10.46 -16.74 26.14
C LYS A 191 9.77 -15.98 25.02
N HIS A 192 9.16 -14.85 25.37
CA HIS A 192 8.65 -13.89 24.40
C HIS A 192 9.73 -12.84 24.11
N GLU A 193 9.94 -12.53 22.84
CA GLU A 193 10.80 -11.45 22.36
C GLU A 193 9.93 -10.31 21.85
N GLU A 194 10.22 -9.09 22.28
CA GLU A 194 9.54 -7.88 21.80
C GLU A 194 10.23 -7.41 20.52
N ILE A 195 9.51 -7.44 19.41
CA ILE A 195 10.01 -7.00 18.10
C ILE A 195 9.27 -5.72 17.73
N GLU A 196 10.03 -4.66 17.43
CA GLU A 196 9.48 -3.42 16.87
C GLU A 196 9.16 -3.60 15.39
N VAL A 197 7.88 -3.70 15.05
CA VAL A 197 7.41 -3.77 13.67
C VAL A 197 7.08 -2.36 13.17
N PRO A 198 7.71 -1.89 12.08
CA PRO A 198 7.34 -0.63 11.45
C PRO A 198 5.99 -0.75 10.74
N ILE A 199 5.10 0.22 10.97
CA ILE A 199 3.74 0.29 10.42
C ILE A 199 3.54 1.60 9.65
N PHE A 200 3.01 1.46 8.44
CA PHE A 200 2.47 2.56 7.65
C PHE A 200 1.01 2.81 8.02
N GLN A 201 0.72 3.98 8.58
CA GLN A 201 -0.65 4.30 9.05
C GLN A 201 -1.63 4.38 7.88
N ARG A 202 -1.22 4.97 6.76
CA ARG A 202 -1.98 5.02 5.51
C ARG A 202 -1.06 4.72 4.34
N LEU A 203 -1.44 3.75 3.52
CA LEU A 203 -0.74 3.39 2.30
C LEU A 203 -1.71 3.49 1.13
N CYS A 204 -1.32 4.18 0.08
CA CYS A 204 -2.07 4.31 -1.16
C CYS A 204 -1.23 3.70 -2.28
N VAL A 205 -1.81 2.78 -3.02
CA VAL A 205 -1.17 2.12 -4.16
C VAL A 205 -2.04 2.31 -5.38
N VAL A 206 -1.42 2.85 -6.43
CA VAL A 206 -2.02 3.02 -7.75
C VAL A 206 -1.24 2.15 -8.70
N PHE A 207 -1.93 1.25 -9.41
CA PHE A 207 -1.25 0.41 -10.39
C PHE A 207 -2.11 0.14 -11.63
N LYS A 208 -1.40 -0.06 -12.74
CA LYS A 208 -1.95 -0.54 -14.01
C LYS A 208 -1.08 -1.69 -14.51
N LEU A 209 -1.71 -2.76 -15.00
CA LEU A 209 -0.97 -3.89 -15.57
C LEU A 209 -0.60 -3.60 -17.03
N LYS A 210 0.58 -4.06 -17.46
CA LYS A 210 0.96 -4.01 -18.88
C LYS A 210 -0.04 -4.82 -19.73
N PRO A 211 -0.31 -4.45 -20.99
CA PRO A 211 -1.04 -5.31 -21.90
C PRO A 211 -0.23 -6.58 -22.23
N ASP A 212 -0.92 -7.66 -22.55
CA ASP A 212 -0.29 -8.97 -22.76
C ASP A 212 0.76 -8.94 -23.88
N ASP A 213 0.50 -8.19 -24.96
CA ASP A 213 1.41 -8.08 -26.10
C ASP A 213 2.76 -7.44 -25.75
N VAL A 214 2.76 -6.46 -24.85
CA VAL A 214 4.00 -5.83 -24.36
C VAL A 214 4.75 -6.81 -23.47
N ARG A 215 4.04 -7.47 -22.54
CA ARG A 215 4.67 -8.42 -21.62
C ARG A 215 5.25 -9.64 -22.35
N ILE A 216 4.58 -10.15 -23.38
CA ILE A 216 5.09 -11.24 -24.22
C ILE A 216 6.42 -10.84 -24.87
N ARG A 217 6.52 -9.62 -25.42
CA ARG A 217 7.75 -9.12 -26.04
C ARG A 217 8.89 -9.02 -25.02
N GLU A 218 8.62 -8.51 -23.82
CA GLU A 218 9.63 -8.46 -22.74
C GLU A 218 10.12 -9.86 -22.35
N VAL A 219 9.19 -10.79 -22.15
CA VAL A 219 9.52 -12.18 -21.75
C VAL A 219 10.33 -12.90 -22.85
N MET A 220 10.06 -12.60 -24.13
CA MET A 220 10.86 -13.13 -25.24
C MET A 220 12.32 -12.66 -25.17
N VAL A 221 12.54 -11.38 -24.83
CA VAL A 221 13.89 -10.81 -24.69
C VAL A 221 14.58 -11.34 -23.44
N GLU A 222 13.91 -11.33 -22.28
CA GLU A 222 14.48 -11.77 -20.99
C GLU A 222 14.88 -13.26 -21.00
N ARG A 223 14.06 -14.12 -21.62
CA ARG A 223 14.26 -15.58 -21.59
C ARG A 223 14.86 -16.15 -22.88
N GLY A 224 15.00 -15.32 -23.92
CA GLY A 224 15.46 -15.77 -25.24
C GLY A 224 14.60 -16.88 -25.85
N CYS A 225 13.30 -16.93 -25.52
CA CYS A 225 12.41 -18.03 -25.87
C CYS A 225 11.51 -17.71 -27.08
N ASN A 226 10.91 -18.75 -27.66
CA ASN A 226 10.02 -18.59 -28.81
C ASN A 226 8.70 -17.91 -28.39
N ARG A 227 8.03 -17.19 -29.31
CA ARG A 227 6.81 -16.43 -29.02
C ARG A 227 5.72 -17.28 -28.35
N LYS A 228 5.53 -18.51 -28.83
CA LYS A 228 4.55 -19.46 -28.27
C LYS A 228 4.87 -19.88 -26.83
N GLU A 229 6.14 -19.91 -26.45
CA GLU A 229 6.57 -20.24 -25.10
C GLU A 229 6.38 -19.04 -24.18
N ALA A 230 6.71 -17.84 -24.65
CA ALA A 230 6.45 -16.58 -23.94
C ALA A 230 4.95 -16.39 -23.67
N GLU A 231 4.08 -16.64 -24.66
CA GLU A 231 2.62 -16.61 -24.50
C GLU A 231 2.13 -17.57 -23.41
N LYS A 232 2.64 -18.81 -23.37
CA LYS A 232 2.31 -19.78 -22.31
C LYS A 232 2.74 -19.31 -20.93
N VAL A 233 3.94 -18.73 -20.83
CA VAL A 233 4.44 -18.18 -19.57
C VAL A 233 3.54 -17.04 -19.11
N VAL A 234 3.27 -16.04 -19.94
CA VAL A 234 2.41 -14.89 -19.61
C VAL A 234 1.01 -15.35 -19.23
N LYS A 235 0.41 -16.29 -19.97
CA LYS A 235 -0.90 -16.87 -19.63
C LYS A 235 -0.90 -17.54 -18.25
N LYS A 236 0.18 -18.24 -17.88
CA LYS A 236 0.35 -18.81 -16.54
C LYS A 236 0.50 -17.74 -15.46
N LEU A 237 1.24 -16.66 -15.74
CA LEU A 237 1.35 -15.52 -14.82
C LEU A 237 -0.02 -14.87 -14.59
N ARG A 238 -0.77 -14.65 -15.66
CA ARG A 238 -2.13 -14.08 -15.61
C ARG A 238 -3.12 -14.96 -14.85
N GLY A 239 -3.01 -16.29 -15.00
CA GLY A 239 -3.86 -17.23 -14.27
C GLY A 239 -3.70 -17.21 -12.75
N LEU A 240 -2.63 -16.60 -12.22
CA LEU A 240 -2.44 -16.40 -10.78
C LEU A 240 -3.17 -15.16 -10.26
N LEU A 241 -3.50 -14.22 -11.14
CA LEU A 241 -4.21 -13.01 -10.78
C LEU A 241 -5.72 -13.30 -10.65
N PRO A 242 -6.43 -12.64 -9.73
CA PRO A 242 -7.88 -12.68 -9.69
C PRO A 242 -8.50 -12.25 -11.04
N PRO A 243 -9.57 -12.91 -11.52
CA PRO A 243 -10.16 -12.64 -12.84
C PRO A 243 -10.72 -11.22 -13.00
N GLN A 244 -10.92 -10.50 -11.89
CA GLN A 244 -11.36 -9.11 -11.87
C GLN A 244 -10.27 -8.12 -12.30
N ILE A 245 -9.00 -8.55 -12.30
CA ILE A 245 -7.86 -7.66 -12.55
C ILE A 245 -7.41 -7.77 -14.00
N LYS A 246 -7.71 -6.75 -14.81
CA LYS A 246 -7.38 -6.67 -16.24
C LYS A 246 -6.35 -5.57 -16.54
N SER A 247 -5.73 -5.61 -17.71
CA SER A 247 -4.76 -4.61 -18.18
C SER A 247 -5.37 -3.25 -18.53
N ASP A 248 -6.66 -3.23 -18.83
CA ASP A 248 -7.30 -2.05 -19.42
C ASP A 248 -7.70 -1.01 -18.37
N TYR A 249 -7.73 -1.41 -17.10
CA TYR A 249 -8.18 -0.64 -15.95
C TYR A 249 -7.02 -0.17 -15.08
N ILE A 250 -7.27 0.89 -14.33
CA ILE A 250 -6.34 1.44 -13.34
C ILE A 250 -6.92 1.15 -11.96
N TYR A 251 -6.13 0.57 -11.07
CA TYR A 251 -6.57 0.19 -9.74
C TYR A 251 -5.97 1.14 -8.71
N LEU A 252 -6.84 1.70 -7.88
CA LEU A 252 -6.49 2.50 -6.72
C LEU A 252 -6.87 1.73 -5.46
N LYS A 253 -5.89 1.46 -4.58
CA LYS A 253 -6.12 0.79 -3.30
C LYS A 253 -5.60 1.63 -2.14
N LEU A 254 -6.43 1.82 -1.11
CA LEU A 254 -6.07 2.51 0.11
C LEU A 254 -6.12 1.53 1.29
N PHE A 255 -5.04 1.49 2.06
CA PHE A 255 -4.89 0.65 3.24
C PHE A 255 -4.63 1.50 4.48
N LYS A 256 -5.03 0.97 5.64
CA LYS A 256 -4.76 1.56 6.95
C LYS A 256 -3.95 0.58 7.78
N ASN A 257 -2.95 1.08 8.49
CA ASN A 257 -2.14 0.33 9.44
C ASN A 257 -1.51 -0.94 8.83
N MET A 258 -0.81 -0.78 7.70
CA MET A 258 -0.09 -1.89 7.07
C MET A 258 1.32 -2.00 7.66
N PRO A 259 1.68 -3.15 8.27
CA PRO A 259 3.06 -3.38 8.68
C PRO A 259 3.95 -3.55 7.44
N ARG A 260 5.24 -3.27 7.60
CA ARG A 260 6.23 -3.35 6.52
C ARG A 260 6.25 -4.71 5.82
N SER A 261 6.24 -5.79 6.59
CA SER A 261 6.28 -7.16 6.07
C SER A 261 5.13 -7.49 5.13
N ASP A 262 4.06 -6.71 5.18
CA ASP A 262 2.81 -7.02 4.53
C ASP A 262 2.57 -6.15 3.30
N ILE A 263 3.51 -5.27 2.94
CA ILE A 263 3.41 -4.48 1.71
C ILE A 263 3.31 -5.39 0.48
N GLU A 264 3.99 -6.54 0.50
CA GLU A 264 3.91 -7.56 -0.55
C GLU A 264 2.48 -8.05 -0.78
N MET A 265 1.64 -8.08 0.25
CA MET A 265 0.24 -8.52 0.14
C MET A 265 -0.69 -7.49 -0.51
N VAL A 266 -0.25 -6.25 -0.66
CA VAL A 266 -1.04 -5.21 -1.35
C VAL A 266 -1.17 -5.52 -2.85
N PHE A 267 -0.14 -6.16 -3.39
CA PHE A 267 -0.08 -6.51 -4.80
C PHE A 267 -0.91 -7.75 -5.12
N PRO A 268 -1.57 -7.78 -6.28
CA PRO A 268 -2.31 -8.97 -6.69
C PRO A 268 -1.41 -10.08 -7.22
N ASN A 269 -0.18 -9.77 -7.65
CA ASN A 269 0.75 -10.71 -8.29
C ASN A 269 1.71 -11.38 -7.30
N THR A 270 1.24 -11.63 -6.09
CA THR A 270 2.10 -12.07 -4.98
C THR A 270 2.24 -13.58 -4.98
N ARG A 271 3.48 -14.05 -4.93
CA ARG A 271 3.81 -15.48 -4.95
C ARG A 271 4.35 -15.92 -3.61
N VAL A 272 3.72 -16.94 -3.05
CA VAL A 272 4.22 -17.59 -1.84
C VAL A 272 5.46 -18.42 -2.18
N ARG A 273 6.61 -18.06 -1.61
CA ARG A 273 7.81 -18.90 -1.58
C ARG A 273 7.99 -19.44 -0.17
N PHE A 274 7.87 -20.76 -0.04
CA PHE A 274 8.21 -21.41 1.22
C PHE A 274 9.74 -21.43 1.37
N ARG A 275 10.21 -20.97 2.53
CA ARG A 275 11.61 -21.14 2.95
C ARG A 275 11.94 -22.63 3.04
N MET A 276 13.18 -23.04 2.70
CA MET A 276 13.54 -24.47 2.68
C MET A 276 13.26 -25.18 4.02
N PHE A 277 13.58 -24.52 5.14
CA PHE A 277 13.29 -25.04 6.48
C PHE A 277 11.78 -25.17 6.76
N ASP A 278 10.97 -24.27 6.21
CA ASP A 278 9.52 -24.29 6.39
C ASP A 278 8.87 -25.41 5.56
N LYS A 279 9.38 -25.67 4.34
CA LYS A 279 8.98 -26.85 3.54
C LYS A 279 9.27 -28.15 4.27
N ILE A 280 10.44 -28.28 4.89
CA ILE A 280 10.81 -29.49 5.64
C ILE A 280 9.88 -29.66 6.83
N ARG A 281 9.59 -28.59 7.59
CA ARG A 281 8.71 -28.65 8.74
C ARG A 281 7.27 -29.01 8.36
N LEU A 282 6.72 -28.38 7.32
CA LEU A 282 5.41 -28.75 6.79
C LEU A 282 5.39 -30.21 6.32
N GLY A 283 6.47 -30.68 5.68
CA GLY A 283 6.65 -32.09 5.31
C GLY A 283 6.67 -33.04 6.51
N VAL A 284 7.36 -32.70 7.60
CA VAL A 284 7.41 -33.51 8.83
C VAL A 284 6.07 -33.54 9.54
N THR A 285 5.34 -32.42 9.56
CA THR A 285 4.05 -32.31 10.25
C THR A 285 2.95 -33.02 9.45
N ALA A 286 2.97 -32.91 8.12
CA ALA A 286 2.07 -33.67 7.23
C ALA A 286 2.42 -35.17 7.19
N GLY A 287 3.70 -35.53 7.22
CA GLY A 287 4.15 -36.92 7.28
C GLY A 287 3.83 -37.61 8.62
N GLY A 288 3.92 -36.89 9.73
CA GLY A 288 3.54 -37.40 11.06
C GLY A 288 2.05 -37.69 11.19
N ALA A 289 1.18 -36.88 10.56
CA ALA A 289 -0.26 -37.11 10.55
C ALA A 289 -0.67 -38.33 9.69
N LEU A 290 0.01 -38.56 8.55
CA LEU A 290 -0.20 -39.77 7.75
C LEU A 290 0.29 -41.03 8.45
N ALA A 291 1.35 -40.94 9.26
CA ALA A 291 1.80 -42.07 10.08
C ALA A 291 0.79 -42.45 11.18
N TRP A 292 0.12 -41.46 11.79
CA TRP A 292 -0.96 -41.72 12.77
C TRP A 292 -2.24 -42.24 12.12
N ALA A 293 -2.63 -41.72 10.96
CA ALA A 293 -3.79 -42.21 10.21
C ALA A 293 -3.59 -43.61 9.61
N CYS A 294 -2.33 -44.00 9.36
CA CYS A 294 -2.00 -45.35 8.86
C CYS A 294 -1.81 -46.39 9.97
N SER A 295 -1.84 -45.98 11.26
CA SER A 295 -1.70 -46.87 12.41
C SER A 295 -3.02 -47.28 13.08
N GLU A 296 -4.18 -46.82 12.58
CA GLU A 296 -5.47 -47.39 13.01
C GLU A 296 -5.84 -48.60 12.13
N PRO A 297 -5.95 -49.82 12.71
CA PRO A 297 -6.46 -50.97 12.01
C PRO A 297 -7.94 -50.73 11.67
N TRP A 298 -8.25 -50.65 10.38
CA TRP A 298 -9.60 -50.82 9.86
C TRP A 298 -10.09 -52.23 10.27
N GLU A 299 -10.91 -52.29 11.31
CA GLU A 299 -11.66 -53.49 11.67
C GLU A 299 -13.10 -53.30 11.19
N ARG A 300 -13.49 -54.10 10.19
CA ARG A 300 -14.86 -54.18 9.69
C ARG A 300 -15.79 -54.56 10.84
N SER A 301 -16.69 -53.67 11.22
CA SER A 301 -17.97 -54.06 11.80
C SER A 301 -19.11 -53.48 10.97
N SER A 302 -19.78 -54.40 10.30
CA SER A 302 -21.07 -54.21 9.67
C SER A 302 -22.16 -53.95 10.70
N SER A 303 -23.14 -53.15 10.27
CA SER A 303 -24.43 -52.86 10.90
C SER A 303 -24.42 -51.82 12.02
N LEU A 304 -24.97 -50.64 11.73
CA LEU A 304 -26.19 -50.16 12.37
C LEU A 304 -26.80 -49.03 11.54
N ARG A 305 -28.10 -49.20 11.31
CA ARG A 305 -29.00 -48.37 10.54
C ARG A 305 -29.52 -47.26 11.45
N THR A 306 -29.21 -45.99 11.19
CA THR A 306 -30.04 -44.86 11.67
C THR A 306 -29.81 -43.57 10.86
N ARG A 307 -30.89 -43.17 10.17
CA ARG A 307 -31.27 -41.83 9.65
C ARG A 307 -30.26 -40.68 9.82
N SER A 308 -29.70 -40.22 8.70
CA SER A 308 -29.12 -38.88 8.57
C SER A 308 -30.24 -37.83 8.47
N ARG A 309 -30.46 -37.10 9.56
CA ARG A 309 -31.14 -35.80 9.57
C ARG A 309 -30.03 -34.74 9.48
N TRP A 310 -29.93 -34.08 8.33
CA TRP A 310 -29.04 -32.94 8.15
C TRP A 310 -29.46 -31.78 9.08
N PRO A 311 -28.55 -31.13 9.81
CA PRO A 311 -28.77 -29.77 10.27
C PRO A 311 -28.21 -28.79 9.23
N ALA A 312 -29.06 -27.87 8.80
CA ALA A 312 -28.68 -26.69 8.03
C ALA A 312 -27.71 -25.79 8.83
N PRO A 313 -26.85 -25.01 8.18
CA PRO A 313 -26.01 -24.03 8.86
C PRO A 313 -26.86 -22.85 9.37
N CYS A 314 -26.88 -22.65 10.68
CA CYS A 314 -27.41 -21.43 11.30
C CYS A 314 -26.53 -20.24 10.93
N SER A 315 -27.05 -19.39 10.06
CA SER A 315 -26.67 -17.98 9.93
C SER A 315 -27.11 -17.23 11.20
N ALA A 316 -26.15 -16.70 11.96
CA ALA A 316 -26.42 -15.76 13.04
C ALA A 316 -26.00 -14.36 12.60
N TYR A 317 -26.93 -13.67 11.92
CA TYR A 317 -26.92 -12.22 11.80
C TYR A 317 -27.40 -11.63 13.13
N ALA A 318 -26.51 -10.90 13.83
CA ALA A 318 -26.89 -10.08 14.97
C ALA A 318 -27.56 -8.79 14.46
N ALA A 319 -28.89 -8.75 14.55
CA ALA A 319 -29.70 -7.56 14.31
C ALA A 319 -30.00 -6.84 15.63
N LEU A 320 -29.69 -5.54 15.67
CA LEU A 320 -30.01 -4.58 16.72
C LEU A 320 -31.55 -4.43 16.90
N PRO A 321 -32.06 -4.24 18.12
CA PRO A 321 -33.49 -4.02 18.35
C PRO A 321 -33.88 -2.56 18.05
N SER A 322 -34.74 -2.38 17.04
CA SER A 322 -35.44 -1.14 16.77
C SER A 322 -36.55 -0.91 17.81
N ALA A 323 -36.44 0.16 18.59
CA ALA A 323 -37.52 0.66 19.44
C ALA A 323 -38.62 1.30 18.57
N ARG A 324 -39.87 0.84 18.72
CA ARG A 324 -41.06 1.57 18.24
C ARG A 324 -41.61 2.45 19.37
N PRO A 325 -42.10 3.66 19.07
CA PRO A 325 -42.77 4.51 20.06
C PRO A 325 -44.19 4.01 20.32
N ARG A 326 -44.62 4.04 21.59
CA ARG A 326 -46.04 3.92 21.98
C ARG A 326 -46.73 5.24 21.66
N ALA A 327 -47.85 5.13 20.95
CA ALA A 327 -48.81 6.20 20.79
C ALA A 327 -49.50 6.49 22.13
N SER A 328 -49.64 7.79 22.42
CA SER A 328 -50.64 8.40 23.31
C SER A 328 -51.13 9.65 22.61
#